data_AF-A0A2N9P7V7-F1
#
_entry.id   AF-A0A2N9P7V7-F1
#
_cell.length_a   1.000
_cell.length_b   1.000
_cell.length_c   1.000
_cell.angle_alpha   90.00
_cell.angle_beta   90.00
_cell.angle_gamma   90.00
#
_symmetry.space_group_name_H-M   'P 1'
#
loop_
_entity.id
_entity.type
_entity.pdbx_description
1 polymer ?
#
loop_
_entity_poly.entity_id
_entity_poly.type
_entity_poly.pdbx_seq_one_letter_code
_entity_poly.pdbx_strand_id
1 'polypeptide(L)'
;MKKRMWLILPILSLIAFVFLYLVYDNKGFEYGLGCKFCNKQMPYSLKPVFHSGYPQSFYLKDEDDFELVGIGFRYETTNFKIKNFIAYGYNDTSVVVKCTDSLNTIRYLTSYETGYKSKKGNPEISFKDLSDSDFEKVKDKYQWFNIDKEKVYAVDRNKFLFILGALLSLILIVWRLFKLRSKKATN
;
A
#
# COMPACT_ATOMS: atom_id res chain seq x y z
N MET A 1 -22.05 -34.90 20.04
CA MET A 1 -22.01 -33.59 19.34
C MET A 1 -21.23 -32.49 20.07
N LYS A 2 -21.44 -32.23 21.38
CA LYS A 2 -20.79 -31.11 22.10
C LYS A 2 -19.25 -31.00 21.98
N LYS A 3 -18.51 -32.12 21.88
CA LYS A 3 -17.02 -32.10 21.80
C LYS A 3 -16.44 -31.58 20.47
N ARG A 4 -17.14 -31.75 19.33
CA ARG A 4 -16.66 -31.23 18.02
C ARG A 4 -16.88 -29.72 17.90
N MET A 5 -17.94 -29.19 18.50
CA MET A 5 -18.28 -27.76 18.50
C MET A 5 -17.17 -26.87 19.08
N TRP A 6 -16.35 -27.41 19.98
CA TRP A 6 -15.25 -26.68 20.61
C TRP A 6 -14.08 -26.44 19.65
N LEU A 7 -13.89 -27.24 18.59
CA LEU A 7 -12.86 -26.94 17.60
C LEU A 7 -13.34 -25.97 16.52
N ILE A 8 -14.66 -25.89 16.30
CA ILE A 8 -15.24 -25.05 15.25
C ILE A 8 -14.95 -23.56 15.49
N LEU A 9 -15.20 -23.07 16.71
CA LEU A 9 -15.01 -21.65 17.03
C LEU A 9 -13.59 -21.12 16.77
N PRO A 10 -12.51 -21.75 17.27
CA PRO A 10 -11.16 -21.24 17.01
C PRO A 10 -10.74 -21.41 15.54
N ILE A 11 -11.28 -22.40 14.82
CA ILE A 11 -11.06 -22.53 13.37
C ILE A 11 -11.73 -21.38 12.61
N LEU A 12 -12.99 -21.06 12.92
CA LEU A 12 -13.68 -19.91 12.31
C LEU A 12 -12.97 -18.59 12.61
N SER A 13 -12.49 -18.43 13.85
CA SER A 13 -11.68 -17.28 14.27
C SER A 13 -10.38 -17.18 13.46
N LEU A 14 -9.66 -18.31 13.28
CA LEU A 14 -8.46 -18.35 12.45
C LEU A 14 -8.75 -17.89 11.02
N ILE A 15 -9.80 -18.43 10.39
CA ILE A 15 -10.20 -18.07 9.03
C ILE A 15 -10.52 -16.58 8.94
N ALA A 16 -11.29 -16.04 9.89
CA ALA A 16 -11.66 -14.63 9.92
C ALA A 16 -10.42 -13.72 10.05
N PHE A 17 -9.49 -14.04 10.95
CA PHE A 17 -8.27 -13.25 11.12
C PHE A 17 -7.33 -13.33 9.91
N VAL A 18 -7.20 -14.49 9.28
CA VAL A 18 -6.43 -14.64 8.03
C VAL A 18 -7.07 -13.81 6.92
N PHE A 19 -8.39 -13.85 6.77
CA PHE A 19 -9.09 -13.04 5.77
C PHE A 19 -8.88 -11.54 6.00
N LEU A 20 -9.03 -11.07 7.24
CA LEU A 20 -8.79 -9.67 7.60
C LEU A 20 -7.32 -9.27 7.36
N TYR A 21 -6.37 -10.14 7.69
CA TYR A 21 -4.97 -9.91 7.36
C TYR A 21 -4.76 -9.68 5.87
N LEU A 22 -5.34 -10.52 5.00
CA LEU A 22 -5.22 -10.37 3.55
C LEU A 22 -5.82 -9.04 3.04
N VAL A 23 -6.95 -8.61 3.62
CA VAL A 23 -7.56 -7.31 3.31
C VAL A 23 -6.59 -6.16 3.64
N TYR A 24 -5.94 -6.19 4.80
CA TYR A 24 -5.00 -5.14 5.20
C TYR A 24 -3.63 -5.25 4.51
N ASP A 25 -3.17 -6.44 4.15
CA ASP A 25 -1.97 -6.64 3.32
C ASP A 25 -2.18 -6.02 1.94
N ASN A 26 -3.34 -6.24 1.32
CA ASN A 26 -3.71 -5.62 0.05
C ASN A 26 -3.78 -4.08 0.14
N LYS A 27 -4.33 -3.54 1.24
CA LYS A 27 -4.32 -2.09 1.48
C LYS A 27 -2.91 -1.53 1.71
N GLY A 28 -2.02 -2.33 2.31
CA GLY A 28 -0.64 -1.94 2.57
C GLY A 28 0.12 -1.50 1.32
N PHE A 29 -0.22 -2.09 0.15
CA PHE A 29 0.34 -1.67 -1.14
C PHE A 29 0.13 -0.18 -1.38
N GLU A 30 -1.09 0.34 -1.21
CA GLU A 30 -1.46 1.72 -1.56
C GLU A 30 -0.76 2.75 -0.67
N TYR A 31 -0.36 2.33 0.53
CA TYR A 31 0.32 3.14 1.53
C TYR A 31 1.83 2.91 1.57
N GLY A 32 2.39 2.22 0.57
CA GLY A 32 3.83 2.02 0.45
C GLY A 32 4.45 1.14 1.54
N LEU A 33 3.63 0.31 2.21
CA LEU A 33 4.04 -0.68 3.22
C LEU A 33 4.41 -2.03 2.58
N GLY A 34 4.34 -2.11 1.26
CA GLY A 34 4.44 -3.35 0.50
C GLY A 34 3.20 -4.23 0.67
N CYS A 35 3.19 -5.33 -0.07
CA CYS A 35 2.12 -6.31 -0.05
C CYS A 35 2.68 -7.66 -0.44
N LYS A 36 2.44 -8.68 0.39
CA LYS A 36 3.02 -10.02 0.20
C LYS A 36 2.13 -10.92 -0.65
N PHE A 37 0.81 -10.73 -0.57
CA PHE A 37 -0.18 -11.65 -1.14
C PHE A 37 -1.16 -10.98 -2.11
N CYS A 38 -0.89 -9.75 -2.56
CA CYS A 38 -1.68 -9.11 -3.62
C CYS A 38 -0.90 -9.05 -4.93
N ASN A 39 -1.67 -9.07 -6.03
CA ASN A 39 -1.18 -8.83 -7.38
C ASN A 39 -1.60 -7.43 -7.84
N LYS A 40 -1.13 -6.41 -7.12
CA LYS A 40 -1.37 -5.00 -7.49
C LYS A 40 -0.19 -4.48 -8.29
N GLN A 41 -0.50 -3.79 -9.38
CA GLN A 41 0.46 -3.09 -10.22
C GLN A 41 -0.08 -1.71 -10.53
N MET A 42 0.78 -0.70 -10.47
CA MET A 42 0.50 0.62 -11.02
C MET A 42 1.04 0.69 -12.45
N PRO A 43 0.56 1.65 -13.26
CA PRO A 43 1.15 1.94 -14.57
C PRO A 43 2.67 2.09 -14.48
N TYR A 44 3.36 1.65 -15.54
CA TYR A 44 4.82 1.75 -15.66
C TYR A 44 5.58 0.99 -14.56
N SER A 45 4.96 -0.01 -13.93
CA SER A 45 5.53 -0.76 -12.82
C SER A 45 5.92 0.12 -11.62
N LEU A 46 5.28 1.29 -11.50
CA LEU A 46 5.50 2.20 -10.38
C LEU A 46 5.13 1.53 -9.05
N LYS A 47 5.88 1.87 -8.00
CA LYS A 47 5.66 1.37 -6.65
C LYS A 47 5.64 2.51 -5.65
N PRO A 48 4.58 2.61 -4.83
CA PRO A 48 4.60 3.51 -3.69
C PRO A 48 5.54 2.99 -2.61
N VAL A 49 6.27 3.89 -1.97
CA VAL A 49 7.17 3.56 -0.86
C VAL A 49 6.98 4.58 0.25
N PHE A 50 6.69 4.08 1.45
CA PHE A 50 6.66 4.89 2.66
C PHE A 50 7.93 4.69 3.47
N HIS A 51 8.64 5.78 3.73
CA HIS A 51 9.77 5.79 4.64
C HIS A 51 9.32 6.28 6.01
N SER A 52 9.40 5.40 7.01
CA SER A 52 8.94 5.67 8.37
C SER A 52 9.97 6.42 9.24
N GLY A 53 11.24 6.49 8.79
CA GLY A 53 12.31 7.25 9.45
C GLY A 53 12.05 8.76 9.41
N TYR A 54 12.60 9.52 10.36
CA TYR A 54 12.41 10.97 10.42
C TYR A 54 13.41 11.71 9.50
N PRO A 55 12.96 12.63 8.61
CA PRO A 55 11.56 12.99 8.37
C PRO A 55 10.84 11.93 7.53
N GLN A 56 9.62 11.59 7.93
CA GLN A 56 8.80 10.63 7.20
C GLN A 56 8.48 11.16 5.80
N SER A 57 8.55 10.27 4.83
CA SER A 57 8.41 10.64 3.43
C SER A 57 7.74 9.54 2.61
N PHE A 58 7.14 9.97 1.51
CA PHE A 58 6.47 9.08 0.57
C PHE A 58 7.03 9.33 -0.82
N TYR A 59 7.26 8.24 -1.54
CA TYR A 59 7.88 8.26 -2.86
C TYR A 59 7.12 7.36 -3.82
N LEU A 60 7.20 7.68 -5.10
CA LEU A 60 6.93 6.75 -6.18
C LEU A 60 8.26 6.34 -6.80
N LYS A 61 8.53 5.04 -6.81
CA LYS A 61 9.71 4.46 -7.45
C LYS A 61 9.33 3.73 -8.72
N ASP A 62 10.23 3.71 -9.68
CA ASP A 62 10.10 2.81 -10.82
C ASP A 62 10.53 1.37 -10.48
N GLU A 63 10.57 0.52 -11.49
CA GLU A 63 11.01 -0.86 -11.38
C GLU A 63 12.51 -1.05 -11.12
N ASP A 64 13.32 -0.02 -11.37
CA ASP A 64 14.77 0.03 -11.16
C ASP A 64 15.11 0.62 -9.78
N ASP A 65 14.09 0.81 -8.93
CA ASP A 65 14.15 1.41 -7.60
C ASP A 65 14.61 2.88 -7.60
N PHE A 66 14.56 3.55 -8.76
CA PHE A 66 14.78 4.98 -8.85
C PHE A 66 13.55 5.73 -8.36
N GLU A 67 13.76 6.70 -7.48
CA GLU A 67 12.72 7.63 -7.05
C GLU A 67 12.39 8.59 -8.18
N LEU A 68 11.13 8.56 -8.62
CA LEU A 68 10.64 9.43 -9.68
C LEU A 68 9.87 10.63 -9.13
N VAL A 69 9.17 10.45 -8.00
CA VAL A 69 8.46 11.53 -7.31
C VAL A 69 8.65 11.40 -5.82
N GLY A 70 9.00 12.50 -5.17
CA GLY A 70 9.13 12.56 -3.72
C GLY A 70 9.35 13.98 -3.22
N ILE A 71 9.47 14.11 -1.90
CA ILE A 71 9.85 15.39 -1.29
C ILE A 71 11.22 15.80 -1.84
N GLY A 72 11.30 17.05 -2.31
CA GLY A 72 12.52 17.67 -2.80
C GLY A 72 12.76 17.54 -4.30
N PHE A 73 11.93 16.77 -5.02
CA PHE A 73 12.03 16.63 -6.47
C PHE A 73 11.64 17.92 -7.19
N ARG A 74 12.31 18.16 -8.32
CA ARG A 74 12.00 19.19 -9.33
C ARG A 74 12.21 18.55 -10.70
N TYR A 75 11.27 18.76 -11.61
CA TYR A 75 11.36 18.29 -13.00
C TYR A 75 11.70 19.45 -13.92
N GLU A 76 12.32 19.16 -15.06
CA GLU A 76 12.68 20.19 -16.05
C GLU A 76 11.47 21.00 -16.52
N THR A 77 10.33 20.35 -16.69
CA THR A 77 9.08 20.98 -17.13
C THR A 77 8.38 21.77 -16.02
N THR A 78 8.90 21.76 -14.79
CA THR A 78 8.25 22.31 -13.60
C THR A 78 9.17 23.29 -12.89
N ASN A 79 8.64 24.45 -12.48
CA ASN A 79 9.46 25.48 -11.84
C ASN A 79 9.46 25.42 -10.31
N PHE A 80 8.80 24.44 -9.71
CA PHE A 80 8.71 24.30 -8.27
C PHE A 80 9.40 23.04 -7.76
N LYS A 81 9.76 23.08 -6.47
CA LYS A 81 10.26 21.94 -5.72
C LYS A 81 9.13 21.36 -4.88
N ILE A 82 8.94 20.04 -4.93
CA ILE A 82 7.96 19.37 -4.08
C ILE A 82 8.37 19.52 -2.62
N LYS A 83 7.50 20.12 -1.81
CA LYS A 83 7.65 20.23 -0.35
C LYS A 83 6.98 19.07 0.38
N ASN A 84 5.72 18.77 0.04
CA ASN A 84 4.97 17.67 0.64
C ASN A 84 4.29 16.83 -0.44
N PHE A 85 4.36 15.51 -0.30
CA PHE A 85 3.56 14.56 -1.07
C PHE A 85 2.23 14.34 -0.34
N ILE A 86 1.10 14.71 -0.95
CA ILE A 86 -0.21 14.71 -0.28
C ILE A 86 -1.05 13.51 -0.69
N ALA A 87 -1.14 13.24 -1.98
CA ALA A 87 -1.94 12.16 -2.50
C ALA A 87 -1.42 11.73 -3.87
N TYR A 88 -1.80 10.54 -4.29
CA TYR A 88 -1.65 10.15 -5.68
C TYR A 88 -2.92 9.42 -6.14
N GLY A 89 -3.21 9.54 -7.42
CA GLY A 89 -4.26 8.81 -8.09
C GLY A 89 -3.66 8.05 -9.26
N TYR A 90 -4.11 6.83 -9.51
CA TYR A 90 -3.71 6.08 -10.70
C TYR A 90 -4.91 5.38 -11.33
N ASN A 91 -4.79 5.12 -12.62
CA ASN A 91 -5.64 4.22 -13.39
C ASN A 91 -4.74 3.22 -14.11
N ASP A 92 -5.20 2.59 -15.19
CA ASP A 92 -4.42 1.59 -15.92
C ASP A 92 -3.28 2.18 -16.78
N THR A 93 -3.32 3.48 -17.05
CA THR A 93 -2.43 4.13 -18.03
C THR A 93 -1.53 5.21 -17.46
N SER A 94 -1.89 5.84 -16.34
CA SER A 94 -1.17 7.00 -15.82
C SER A 94 -1.34 7.18 -14.32
N VAL A 95 -0.46 8.01 -13.77
CA VAL A 95 -0.45 8.42 -12.37
C VAL A 95 -0.53 9.94 -12.31
N VAL A 96 -1.32 10.44 -11.37
CA VAL A 96 -1.38 11.86 -11.01
C VAL A 96 -0.97 11.99 -9.55
N VAL A 97 -0.13 12.97 -9.25
CA VAL A 97 0.32 13.26 -7.89
C VAL A 97 -0.21 14.63 -7.48
N LYS A 98 -0.81 14.69 -6.29
CA LYS A 98 -1.14 15.91 -5.58
C LYS A 98 -0.06 16.20 -4.56
N CYS A 99 0.55 17.37 -4.65
CA CYS A 99 1.64 17.79 -3.78
C CYS A 99 1.54 19.27 -3.44
N THR A 100 2.45 19.78 -2.61
CA THR A 100 2.61 21.23 -2.42
C THR A 100 4.01 21.69 -2.81
N ASP A 101 4.10 22.94 -3.27
CA ASP A 101 5.37 23.63 -3.43
C ASP A 101 5.90 24.23 -2.11
N SER A 102 7.03 24.95 -2.18
CA SER A 102 7.66 25.62 -1.03
C SER A 102 6.74 26.62 -0.33
N LEU A 103 5.81 27.24 -1.07
CA LEU A 103 4.83 28.22 -0.59
C LEU A 103 3.56 27.56 -0.05
N ASN A 104 3.52 26.22 0.05
CA ASN A 104 2.33 25.43 0.40
C ASN A 104 1.18 25.54 -0.61
N THR A 105 1.45 25.97 -1.84
CA THR A 105 0.44 25.96 -2.91
C THR A 105 0.24 24.54 -3.37
N ILE A 106 -1.01 24.09 -3.52
CA ILE A 106 -1.32 22.77 -4.08
C ILE A 106 -0.90 22.77 -5.55
N ARG A 107 -0.23 21.68 -5.96
CA ARG A 107 0.19 21.43 -7.33
C ARG A 107 -0.17 20.02 -7.73
N TYR A 108 -0.44 19.83 -9.01
CA TYR A 108 -0.73 18.53 -9.60
C TYR A 108 0.34 18.19 -10.63
N LEU A 109 0.79 16.94 -10.61
CA LEU A 109 1.75 16.40 -11.56
C LEU A 109 1.12 15.20 -12.24
N THR A 110 1.37 15.01 -13.53
CA THR A 110 0.93 13.83 -14.28
C THR A 110 2.12 13.11 -14.90
N SER A 111 2.08 11.77 -14.86
CA SER A 111 3.09 10.91 -15.48
C SER A 111 2.99 10.94 -17.00
N TYR A 112 4.13 10.89 -17.68
CA TYR A 112 4.21 10.70 -19.13
C TYR A 112 5.44 9.88 -19.50
N GLU A 113 5.38 9.16 -20.62
CA GLU A 113 6.53 8.47 -21.19
C GLU A 113 7.49 9.48 -21.84
N THR A 114 8.78 9.34 -21.57
CA THR A 114 9.83 10.23 -22.11
C THR A 114 10.22 9.86 -23.55
N GLY A 115 9.77 8.70 -24.04
CA GLY A 115 10.17 8.11 -25.33
C GLY A 115 11.45 7.25 -25.24
N TYR A 116 12.10 7.21 -24.08
CA TYR A 116 13.25 6.36 -23.81
C TYR A 116 12.84 5.07 -23.09
N LYS A 117 13.78 4.14 -22.92
CA LYS A 117 13.57 2.87 -22.22
C LYS A 117 14.48 2.77 -20.99
N SER A 118 13.94 2.21 -19.91
CA SER A 118 14.68 1.84 -18.71
C SER A 118 15.76 0.80 -19.03
N LYS A 119 16.66 0.54 -18.07
CA LYS A 119 17.69 -0.51 -18.22
C LYS A 119 17.08 -1.90 -18.39
N LYS A 120 15.86 -2.10 -17.90
CA LYS A 120 15.08 -3.34 -18.04
C LYS A 120 14.17 -3.36 -19.27
N GLY A 121 14.18 -2.30 -20.08
CA GLY A 121 13.51 -2.24 -21.39
C GLY A 121 12.06 -1.73 -21.35
N ASN A 122 11.55 -1.32 -20.20
CA ASN A 122 10.21 -0.70 -20.10
C ASN A 122 10.27 0.79 -20.45
N PRO A 123 9.14 1.43 -20.80
CA PRO A 123 9.10 2.87 -21.04
C PRO A 123 9.63 3.64 -19.84
N GLU A 124 10.60 4.52 -20.09
CA GLU A 124 11.03 5.49 -19.08
C GLU A 124 9.93 6.55 -18.94
N ILE A 125 9.63 6.90 -17.68
CA ILE A 125 8.59 7.87 -17.37
C ILE A 125 9.13 9.02 -16.53
N SER A 126 8.47 10.17 -16.68
CA SER A 126 8.71 11.36 -15.89
C SER A 126 7.39 12.04 -15.55
N PHE A 127 7.45 13.14 -14.81
CA PHE A 127 6.29 13.89 -14.36
C PHE A 127 6.37 15.34 -14.84
N LYS A 128 5.21 15.89 -15.19
CA LYS A 128 5.06 17.28 -15.62
C LYS A 128 3.86 17.94 -14.96
N ASP A 129 3.85 19.26 -14.96
CA ASP A 129 2.75 20.05 -14.41
C ASP A 129 1.43 19.71 -15.09
N LEU A 130 0.42 19.48 -14.26
CA LEU A 130 -0.97 19.39 -14.64
C LEU A 130 -1.69 20.62 -14.08
N SER A 131 -2.23 21.46 -14.97
CA SER A 131 -2.96 22.65 -14.56
C SER A 131 -4.20 22.28 -13.74
N ASP A 132 -4.66 23.17 -12.85
CA ASP A 132 -5.86 22.92 -12.06
C ASP A 132 -7.09 22.66 -12.94
N SER A 133 -7.21 23.39 -14.06
CA SER A 133 -8.33 23.22 -14.99
C SER A 133 -8.29 21.89 -15.73
N ASP A 134 -7.10 21.35 -16.03
CA ASP A 134 -6.95 20.03 -16.64
C ASP A 134 -7.12 18.91 -15.63
N PHE A 135 -6.64 19.11 -14.40
CA PHE A 135 -6.88 18.20 -13.28
C PHE A 135 -8.38 17.96 -13.05
N GLU A 136 -9.18 19.03 -12.98
CA GLU A 136 -10.62 18.94 -12.74
C GLU A 136 -11.36 18.12 -13.81
N LYS A 137 -10.87 18.12 -15.06
CA LYS A 137 -11.45 17.31 -16.16
C LYS A 137 -11.14 15.82 -16.05
N VAL A 138 -10.08 15.45 -15.33
CA VAL A 138 -9.59 14.07 -15.32
C VAL A 138 -9.63 13.40 -13.95
N LYS A 139 -9.79 14.15 -12.85
CA LYS A 139 -9.70 13.64 -11.48
C LYS A 139 -10.57 12.42 -11.20
N ASP A 140 -11.78 12.36 -11.75
CA ASP A 140 -12.73 11.27 -11.49
C ASP A 140 -12.37 9.97 -12.22
N LYS A 141 -11.38 10.00 -13.12
CA LYS A 141 -10.86 8.84 -13.86
C LYS A 141 -9.77 8.09 -13.09
N TYR A 142 -9.39 8.57 -11.90
CA TYR A 142 -8.29 8.02 -11.11
C TYR A 142 -8.80 7.50 -9.77
N GLN A 143 -8.24 6.38 -9.31
CA GLN A 143 -8.44 5.92 -7.95
C GLN A 143 -7.48 6.67 -7.02
N TRP A 144 -8.01 7.50 -6.13
CA TRP A 144 -7.23 8.39 -5.27
C TRP A 144 -6.87 7.80 -3.91
N PHE A 145 -5.62 8.00 -3.51
CA PHE A 145 -5.08 7.62 -2.22
C PHE A 145 -4.43 8.82 -1.54
N ASN A 146 -5.06 9.27 -0.46
CA ASN A 146 -4.52 10.33 0.37
C ASN A 146 -3.43 9.76 1.29
N ILE A 147 -2.23 10.33 1.21
CA ILE A 147 -1.11 9.99 2.06
C ILE A 147 -1.31 10.69 3.40
N ASP A 148 -1.78 9.91 4.35
CA ASP A 148 -2.00 10.33 5.72
C ASP A 148 -1.25 9.37 6.62
N LYS A 149 -0.33 9.91 7.41
CA LYS A 149 0.53 9.15 8.32
C LYS A 149 -0.30 8.28 9.27
N GLU A 150 -1.40 8.83 9.78
CA GLU A 150 -2.27 8.10 10.70
C GLU A 150 -2.91 6.88 10.03
N LYS A 151 -3.29 7.01 8.75
CA LYS A 151 -3.85 5.90 7.96
C LYS A 151 -2.79 4.84 7.67
N VAL A 152 -1.58 5.25 7.31
CA VAL A 152 -0.46 4.33 7.10
C VAL A 152 -0.23 3.49 8.36
N TYR A 153 -0.10 4.14 9.52
CA TYR A 153 0.07 3.46 10.80
C TYR A 153 -1.12 2.59 11.20
N ALA A 154 -2.35 3.03 10.92
CA ALA A 154 -3.54 2.24 11.19
C ALA A 154 -3.56 0.95 10.35
N VAL A 155 -3.18 1.02 9.08
CA VAL A 155 -3.07 -0.15 8.20
C VAL A 155 -2.02 -1.13 8.72
N ASP A 156 -0.82 -0.64 9.03
CA ASP A 156 0.27 -1.48 9.53
C ASP A 156 -0.06 -2.14 10.88
N ARG A 157 -0.61 -1.36 11.83
CA ARG A 157 -1.08 -1.86 13.12
C ARG A 157 -2.15 -2.93 12.96
N ASN A 158 -3.15 -2.71 12.13
CA ASN A 158 -4.24 -3.67 11.94
C ASN A 158 -3.72 -4.96 11.29
N LYS A 159 -2.83 -4.86 10.30
CA LYS A 159 -2.12 -5.99 9.72
C LYS A 159 -1.41 -6.82 10.80
N PHE A 160 -0.67 -6.17 11.69
CA PHE A 160 -0.01 -6.83 12.82
C PHE A 160 -0.99 -7.50 13.79
N LEU A 161 -2.07 -6.81 14.19
CA LEU A 161 -3.07 -7.34 15.12
C LEU A 161 -3.76 -8.59 14.56
N PHE A 162 -4.05 -8.63 13.25
CA PHE A 162 -4.67 -9.80 12.63
C PHE A 162 -3.72 -11.00 12.50
N ILE A 163 -2.42 -10.77 12.30
CA ILE A 163 -1.41 -11.84 12.43
C ILE A 163 -1.44 -12.40 13.86
N LEU A 164 -1.41 -11.53 14.87
CA LEU A 164 -1.42 -11.96 16.27
C LEU A 164 -2.70 -12.76 16.61
N GLY A 165 -3.86 -12.30 16.15
CA GLY A 165 -5.13 -13.00 16.31
C GLY A 165 -5.16 -14.39 15.64
N ALA A 166 -4.58 -14.49 14.44
CA ALA A 166 -4.42 -15.77 13.74
C ALA A 166 -3.50 -16.73 14.52
N LEU A 167 -2.36 -16.26 15.02
CA LEU A 167 -1.43 -17.05 15.83
C LEU A 167 -2.09 -17.54 17.14
N LEU A 168 -2.81 -16.68 17.84
CA LEU A 168 -3.55 -17.05 19.06
C LEU A 168 -4.63 -18.11 18.76
N SER A 169 -5.36 -17.95 17.65
CA SER A 169 -6.35 -18.94 17.21
C SER A 169 -5.69 -20.29 16.92
N LEU A 170 -4.53 -20.29 16.26
CA LEU A 170 -3.75 -21.50 15.97
C LEU A 170 -3.29 -22.20 17.27
N ILE A 171 -2.76 -21.46 18.24
CA ILE A 171 -2.36 -21.99 19.55
C ILE A 171 -3.54 -22.68 20.25
N LEU A 172 -4.72 -22.04 20.23
CA LEU A 172 -5.93 -22.62 20.82
C LEU A 172 -6.38 -23.91 20.11
N ILE A 173 -6.26 -23.98 18.78
CA ILE A 173 -6.55 -25.20 18.01
C ILE A 173 -5.59 -26.32 18.45
N VAL A 174 -4.28 -26.06 18.42
CA VAL A 174 -3.23 -27.03 18.78
C VAL A 174 -3.43 -27.52 20.22
N TRP A 175 -3.64 -26.62 21.18
CA TRP A 175 -3.87 -26.98 22.58
C TRP A 175 -5.10 -27.87 22.77
N ARG A 176 -6.20 -27.57 22.07
CA ARG A 176 -7.42 -28.41 22.10
C ARG A 176 -7.19 -29.78 21.47
N LEU A 177 -6.42 -29.87 20.39
CA LEU A 177 -6.05 -31.15 19.77
C LEU A 177 -5.21 -32.03 20.71
N PHE A 178 -4.21 -31.44 21.40
CA PHE A 178 -3.42 -32.16 22.41
C PHE A 178 -4.29 -32.70 23.55
N LYS A 179 -5.22 -31.88 24.07
CA LYS A 179 -6.15 -32.30 25.14
C LYS A 179 -7.11 -33.42 24.70
N LEU A 180 -7.49 -33.46 23.43
CA LEU A 180 -8.29 -34.56 22.89
C LEU A 180 -7.47 -35.85 22.74
N ARG A 181 -6.18 -35.73 22.38
CA ARG A 181 -5.26 -36.87 22.25
C ARG A 181 -4.95 -37.50 23.61
N SER A 182 -4.66 -36.70 24.65
CA SER A 182 -4.37 -37.22 25.99
C SER A 182 -5.56 -37.97 26.60
N LYS A 183 -6.79 -37.46 26.43
CA LYS A 183 -8.02 -38.15 26.86
C LYS A 183 -8.29 -39.47 26.14
N LYS A 184 -7.80 -39.65 24.90
CA LYS A 184 -7.90 -40.93 24.19
C LYS A 184 -6.86 -41.96 24.65
N ALA A 185 -5.75 -41.52 25.26
CA ALA A 185 -4.68 -42.41 25.74
C ALA A 185 -4.89 -42.91 27.18
N THR A 186 -5.91 -42.39 27.88
CA THR A 186 -6.22 -42.70 29.30
C THR A 186 -7.53 -43.49 29.46
N ASN A 187 -8.20 -43.81 28.36
CA ASN A 187 -9.35 -44.70 28.26
C ASN A 187 -8.94 -45.94 27.45
#